data_AF-A0A5N9G8V5-F1
#
_entry.id   AF-A0A5N9G8V5-F1
#
_cell.length_a   1.000
_cell.length_b   1.000
_cell.length_c   1.000
_cell.angle_alpha   90.00
_cell.angle_beta   90.00
_cell.angle_gamma   90.00
#
_symmetry.space_group_name_H-M   'P 1'
#
loop_
_entity.id
_entity.type
_entity.pdbx_description
1 polymer ?
#
loop_
_entity_poly.entity_id
_entity_poly.type
_entity_poly.pdbx_seq_one_letter_code
_entity_poly.pdbx_strand_id
1 'polypeptide(L)'
;MRKRSAIAILLVLLALAAMACASEVEEGTATLPEGIDSALLPSAELGGYMYFNTNRTVDIATERFLTSDLADVLPAGVPATLRLRRATIAVSSSPEEFGGTLEFTGEADAEVAWDLYQSAGVRDEFWGLQDQTKVHVVRGDTPWAEAVRSQLESGQLVPFTDHDPVAWNLITNLPKSDSRPLAVGIMTLEDELIQELASQGGIRLFGLNTVFSLIKVDNVAFGAYADSDLTVPASIGDEFFQEAGVGVVFVSKSGYPGFLVSYLLRSVANRIGLETIEIGDTNARYRQLDNLHVVLKNRGSLLYVAVAASQSDAERLILGALSD
;
A
#
# COMPACT_ATOMS: atom_id res chain seq x y z
N MET A 1 -5.85 -35.74 40.53
CA MET A 1 -4.70 -34.90 40.10
C MET A 1 -4.76 -34.46 38.62
N ARG A 2 -5.22 -35.28 37.66
CA ARG A 2 -5.31 -34.90 36.22
C ARG A 2 -6.11 -33.62 35.88
N LYS A 3 -7.22 -33.31 36.58
CA LYS A 3 -8.04 -32.11 36.30
C LYS A 3 -7.38 -30.78 36.69
N ARG A 4 -6.48 -30.77 37.70
CA ARG A 4 -5.79 -29.55 38.13
C ARG A 4 -4.66 -29.14 37.17
N SER A 5 -3.98 -30.11 36.54
CA SER A 5 -3.00 -29.82 35.48
C SER A 5 -3.65 -29.26 34.22
N ALA A 6 -4.81 -29.77 33.80
CA ALA A 6 -5.50 -29.26 32.60
C ALA A 6 -5.95 -27.79 32.76
N ILE A 7 -6.45 -27.42 33.95
CA ILE A 7 -6.85 -26.05 34.26
C ILE A 7 -5.64 -25.11 34.34
N ALA A 8 -4.54 -25.56 34.94
CA ALA A 8 -3.30 -24.77 34.99
C ALA A 8 -2.69 -24.55 33.60
N ILE A 9 -2.68 -25.57 32.74
CA ILE A 9 -2.23 -25.45 31.34
C ILE A 9 -3.12 -24.48 30.56
N LEU A 10 -4.45 -24.57 30.74
CA LEU A 10 -5.39 -23.65 30.09
C LEU A 10 -5.20 -22.20 30.55
N LEU A 11 -4.99 -21.97 31.86
CA LEU A 11 -4.74 -20.63 32.41
C LEU A 11 -3.41 -20.04 31.93
N VAL A 12 -2.37 -20.87 31.81
CA VAL A 12 -1.08 -20.44 31.24
C VAL A 12 -1.22 -20.12 29.76
N LEU A 13 -1.96 -20.92 28.98
CA LEU A 13 -2.27 -20.64 27.58
C LEU A 13 -3.09 -19.35 27.41
N LEU A 14 -4.06 -19.11 28.29
CA LEU A 14 -4.87 -17.88 28.29
C LEU A 14 -4.04 -16.65 28.67
N ALA A 15 -3.16 -16.76 29.66
CA ALA A 15 -2.26 -15.67 30.05
C ALA A 15 -1.23 -15.35 28.95
N LEU A 16 -0.69 -16.38 28.28
CA LEU A 16 0.20 -16.22 27.12
C LEU A 16 -0.54 -15.64 25.91
N ALA A 17 -1.80 -16.03 25.69
CA ALA A 17 -2.65 -15.44 24.65
C ALA A 17 -3.00 -13.98 24.94
N ALA A 18 -3.28 -13.64 26.20
CA ALA A 18 -3.57 -12.26 26.61
C ALA A 18 -2.34 -11.34 26.45
N MET A 19 -1.15 -11.80 26.81
CA MET A 19 0.09 -11.02 26.59
C MET A 19 0.45 -10.89 25.11
N ALA A 20 0.18 -11.92 24.29
CA ALA A 20 0.47 -11.90 22.85
C ALA A 20 -0.54 -11.11 22.01
N CYS A 21 -1.77 -10.88 22.50
CA CYS A 21 -2.73 -9.95 21.88
C CYS A 21 -2.46 -8.49 22.27
N ALA A 22 -1.72 -8.23 23.35
CA ALA A 22 -1.45 -6.89 23.87
C ALA A 22 -0.13 -6.28 23.38
N SER A 23 0.73 -7.04 22.68
CA SER A 23 1.99 -6.49 22.17
C SER A 23 1.69 -5.51 21.04
N GLU A 24 1.95 -4.22 21.26
CA GLU A 24 2.00 -3.19 20.21
C GLU A 24 2.98 -3.60 19.10
N VAL A 25 2.78 -3.07 17.90
CA VAL A 25 3.76 -3.30 16.82
C VAL A 25 4.99 -2.48 17.18
N GLU A 26 6.11 -3.15 17.45
CA GLU A 26 7.40 -2.48 17.65
C GLU A 26 7.86 -1.82 16.34
N GLU A 27 8.48 -0.66 16.44
CA GLU A 27 9.03 0.04 15.28
C GLU A 27 10.12 -0.80 14.60
N GLY A 28 10.06 -0.92 13.27
CA GLY A 28 11.03 -1.67 12.49
C GLY A 28 12.10 -0.79 11.84
N THR A 29 12.89 -1.38 10.94
CA THR A 29 14.04 -0.73 10.26
C THR A 29 13.92 -0.74 8.73
N ALA A 30 12.70 -0.62 8.21
CA ALA A 30 12.42 -0.65 6.77
C ALA A 30 13.24 0.38 5.97
N THR A 31 13.52 0.05 4.71
CA THR A 31 14.01 1.04 3.73
C THR A 31 12.80 1.77 3.14
N LEU A 32 12.52 3.00 3.59
CA LEU A 32 11.35 3.77 3.19
C LEU A 32 11.68 4.90 2.18
N PRO A 33 10.70 5.38 1.38
CA PRO A 33 10.86 6.55 0.53
C PRO A 33 11.31 7.77 1.33
N GLU A 34 12.26 8.54 0.80
CA GLU A 34 12.76 9.73 1.51
C GLU A 34 11.64 10.75 1.75
N GLY A 35 11.65 11.37 2.94
CA GLY A 35 10.69 12.41 3.33
C GLY A 35 9.35 11.88 3.83
N ILE A 36 9.13 10.56 3.86
CA ILE A 36 7.92 9.93 4.41
C ILE A 36 7.63 10.34 5.86
N ASP A 37 8.68 10.49 6.67
CA ASP A 37 8.66 10.93 8.06
C ASP A 37 8.14 12.37 8.22
N SER A 38 8.29 13.17 7.16
CA SER A 38 7.80 14.55 7.07
C SER A 38 6.56 14.70 6.17
N ALA A 39 5.99 13.58 5.69
CA ALA A 39 4.82 13.62 4.82
C ALA A 39 3.63 14.21 5.58
N LEU A 40 2.99 15.19 4.96
CA LEU A 40 1.88 15.93 5.53
C LEU A 40 0.56 15.40 4.96
N LEU A 41 -0.37 15.09 5.86
CA LEU A 41 -1.66 14.49 5.53
C LEU A 41 -2.82 15.38 5.98
N PRO A 42 -3.98 15.29 5.29
CA PRO A 42 -5.23 15.75 5.84
C PRO A 42 -5.48 15.11 7.22
N SER A 43 -6.01 15.88 8.16
CA SER A 43 -6.36 15.35 9.50
C SER A 43 -7.70 14.60 9.53
N ALA A 44 -8.37 14.48 8.37
CA ALA A 44 -9.57 13.66 8.23
C ALA A 44 -9.25 12.17 8.50
N GLU A 45 -10.27 11.39 8.86
CA GLU A 45 -10.16 9.94 8.98
C GLU A 45 -9.89 9.33 7.60
N LEU A 46 -8.93 8.40 7.52
CA LEU A 46 -8.44 7.85 6.25
C LEU A 46 -8.81 6.37 6.15
N GLY A 47 -9.42 5.96 5.04
CA GLY A 47 -9.52 4.54 4.66
C GLY A 47 -8.22 4.04 4.05
N GLY A 48 -7.44 4.93 3.46
CA GLY A 48 -6.09 4.62 3.01
C GLY A 48 -5.25 5.84 2.73
N TYR A 49 -3.95 5.61 2.62
CA TYR A 49 -2.96 6.62 2.29
C TYR A 49 -1.81 5.99 1.51
N MET A 50 -1.27 6.74 0.56
CA MET A 50 -0.07 6.41 -0.18
C MET A 50 0.84 7.63 -0.28
N TYR A 51 2.12 7.42 0.01
CA TYR A 51 3.20 8.34 -0.28
C TYR A 51 4.13 7.73 -1.31
N PHE A 52 4.45 8.52 -2.33
CA PHE A 52 5.33 8.16 -3.42
C PHE A 52 6.47 9.18 -3.49
N ASN A 53 7.70 8.70 -3.44
CA ASN A 53 8.89 9.51 -3.72
C ASN A 53 10.05 8.58 -4.10
N THR A 54 10.53 8.70 -5.33
CA THR A 54 11.68 7.91 -5.81
C THR A 54 13.01 8.67 -5.73
N ASN A 55 12.99 9.93 -5.26
CA ASN A 55 14.08 10.91 -5.36
C ASN A 55 14.59 11.13 -6.80
N ARG A 56 13.82 10.66 -7.78
CA ARG A 56 14.07 10.80 -9.20
C ARG A 56 12.78 11.23 -9.86
N THR A 57 12.91 11.65 -11.10
CA THR A 57 11.76 11.88 -11.94
C THR A 57 11.16 10.55 -12.37
N VAL A 58 9.84 10.42 -12.27
CA VAL A 58 9.07 9.32 -12.83
C VAL A 58 8.14 9.85 -13.90
N ASP A 59 8.17 9.20 -15.05
CA ASP A 59 7.26 9.51 -16.15
C ASP A 59 5.92 8.81 -15.88
N ILE A 60 4.84 9.58 -15.87
CA ILE A 60 3.48 9.09 -15.70
C ILE A 60 2.71 9.40 -16.97
N ALA A 61 2.04 8.40 -17.53
CA ALA A 61 1.14 8.55 -18.67
C ALA A 61 0.09 9.63 -18.38
N THR A 62 -0.04 10.60 -19.28
CA THR A 62 -0.90 11.77 -19.07
C THR A 62 -2.39 11.41 -19.01
N GLU A 63 -2.78 10.27 -19.58
CA GLU A 63 -4.12 9.69 -19.52
C GLU A 63 -4.59 9.44 -18.08
N ARG A 64 -3.67 9.30 -17.12
CA ARG A 64 -3.99 9.15 -15.69
C ARG A 64 -4.67 10.37 -15.07
N PHE A 65 -4.60 11.52 -15.74
CA PHE A 65 -5.18 12.79 -15.29
C PHE A 65 -6.53 13.07 -15.97
N LEU A 66 -7.07 12.10 -16.71
CA LEU A 66 -8.37 12.17 -17.37
C LEU A 66 -9.38 11.23 -16.69
N THR A 67 -10.66 11.53 -16.80
CA THR A 67 -11.73 10.57 -16.44
C THR A 67 -11.80 9.45 -17.47
N SER A 68 -12.38 8.30 -17.10
CA SER A 68 -12.47 7.08 -17.92
C SER A 68 -13.01 7.33 -19.33
N ASP A 69 -13.89 8.31 -19.49
CA ASP A 69 -14.58 8.59 -20.75
C ASP A 69 -13.72 9.41 -21.73
N LEU A 70 -12.61 10.00 -21.25
CA LEU A 70 -11.69 10.83 -22.03
C LEU A 70 -10.28 10.23 -22.14
N ALA A 71 -9.98 9.18 -21.36
CA ALA A 71 -8.65 8.58 -21.28
C ALA A 71 -8.11 8.01 -22.61
N ASP A 72 -8.98 7.69 -23.57
CA ASP A 72 -8.59 7.07 -24.85
C ASP A 72 -8.08 8.06 -25.91
N VAL A 73 -8.25 9.38 -25.73
CA VAL A 73 -7.78 10.40 -26.68
C VAL A 73 -7.23 11.62 -25.96
N LEU A 74 -5.89 11.71 -25.85
CA LEU A 74 -5.22 12.91 -25.35
C LEU A 74 -5.53 14.13 -26.25
N PRO A 75 -5.83 15.30 -25.66
CA PRO A 75 -5.99 16.53 -26.43
C PRO A 75 -4.72 16.87 -27.24
N ALA A 76 -4.90 17.47 -28.41
CA ALA A 76 -3.77 17.85 -29.27
C ALA A 76 -2.83 18.84 -28.56
N GLY A 77 -1.53 18.55 -28.56
CA GLY A 77 -0.51 19.38 -27.93
C GLY A 77 -0.18 19.01 -26.48
N VAL A 78 -0.91 18.07 -25.88
CA VAL A 78 -0.61 17.51 -24.56
C VAL A 78 0.51 16.46 -24.68
N PRO A 79 1.58 16.52 -23.86
CA PRO A 79 2.62 15.50 -23.86
C PRO A 79 2.07 14.13 -23.45
N ALA A 80 2.66 13.05 -23.96
CA ALA A 80 2.24 11.68 -23.63
C ALA A 80 2.55 11.29 -22.17
N THR A 81 3.56 11.91 -21.56
CA THR A 81 3.93 11.69 -20.17
C THR A 81 4.17 13.00 -19.43
N LEU A 82 3.87 13.00 -18.14
CA LEU A 82 4.20 14.05 -17.18
C LEU A 82 5.22 13.54 -16.17
N ARG A 83 6.09 14.43 -15.71
CA ARG A 83 7.22 14.09 -14.83
C ARG A 83 6.87 14.35 -13.37
N LEU A 84 6.43 13.32 -12.67
CA LEU A 84 6.13 13.38 -11.25
C LEU A 84 7.40 13.15 -10.43
N ARG A 85 7.54 13.91 -9.34
CA ARG A 85 8.61 13.76 -8.36
C ARG A 85 8.10 13.10 -7.08
N ARG A 86 6.94 13.54 -6.60
CA ARG A 86 6.36 13.07 -5.34
C ARG A 86 4.84 13.10 -5.43
N ALA A 87 4.19 12.16 -4.73
CA ALA A 87 2.75 12.23 -4.51
C ALA A 87 2.42 11.85 -3.07
N THR A 88 1.37 12.46 -2.55
CA THR A 88 0.72 12.09 -1.30
C THR A 88 -0.76 12.00 -1.58
N ILE A 89 -1.32 10.81 -1.44
CA ILE A 89 -2.72 10.51 -1.75
C ILE A 89 -3.36 9.94 -0.49
N ALA A 90 -4.48 10.52 -0.10
CA ALA A 90 -5.37 10.06 0.94
C ALA A 90 -6.67 9.59 0.29
N VAL A 91 -7.23 8.50 0.80
CA VAL A 91 -8.47 7.89 0.32
C VAL A 91 -9.42 7.80 1.50
N SER A 92 -10.70 8.09 1.27
CA SER A 92 -11.73 7.90 2.30
C SER A 92 -11.99 6.41 2.55
N SER A 93 -12.89 6.06 3.47
CA SER A 93 -13.38 4.67 3.58
C SER A 93 -14.13 4.22 2.31
N SER A 94 -14.69 5.17 1.55
CA SER A 94 -15.19 4.95 0.19
C SER A 94 -14.07 5.21 -0.84
N PRO A 95 -13.64 4.21 -1.62
CA PRO A 95 -12.55 4.34 -2.59
C PRO A 95 -12.82 5.33 -3.73
N GLU A 96 -14.07 5.70 -3.95
CA GLU A 96 -14.46 6.68 -4.98
C GLU A 96 -14.00 8.10 -4.63
N GLU A 97 -13.73 8.37 -3.34
CA GLU A 97 -13.25 9.65 -2.84
C GLU A 97 -11.78 9.61 -2.45
N PHE A 98 -11.02 10.52 -3.02
CA PHE A 98 -9.60 10.67 -2.73
C PHE A 98 -9.19 12.13 -2.78
N GLY A 99 -8.09 12.46 -2.12
CA GLY A 99 -7.50 13.77 -2.19
C GLY A 99 -6.01 13.73 -1.92
N GLY A 100 -5.28 14.74 -2.34
CA GLY A 100 -3.84 14.69 -2.24
C GLY A 100 -3.09 15.83 -2.88
N THR A 101 -1.78 15.68 -2.88
CA THR A 101 -0.83 16.59 -3.50
C THR A 101 0.07 15.81 -4.45
N LEU A 102 0.14 16.27 -5.69
CA LEU A 102 1.06 15.79 -6.71
C LEU A 102 2.12 16.88 -6.93
N GLU A 103 3.39 16.55 -6.72
CA GLU A 103 4.52 17.44 -6.96
C GLU A 103 5.26 16.99 -8.23
N PHE A 104 5.26 17.86 -9.23
CA PHE A 104 5.91 17.64 -10.53
C PHE A 104 7.35 18.18 -10.51
N THR A 105 8.13 17.75 -11.50
CA THR A 105 9.53 18.19 -11.65
C THR A 105 9.63 19.65 -12.13
N GLY A 106 8.60 20.16 -12.82
CA GLY A 106 8.55 21.55 -13.28
C GLY A 106 7.12 22.07 -13.38
N GLU A 107 6.99 23.40 -13.35
CA GLU A 107 5.69 24.08 -13.37
C GLU A 107 4.88 23.75 -14.63
N ALA A 108 5.54 23.61 -15.79
CA ALA A 108 4.86 23.24 -17.04
C ALA A 108 4.15 21.88 -16.98
N ASP A 109 4.74 20.88 -16.29
CA ASP A 109 4.11 19.57 -16.13
C ASP A 109 2.91 19.65 -15.17
N ALA A 110 2.99 20.51 -14.14
CA ALA A 110 1.90 20.78 -13.21
C ALA A 110 0.75 21.56 -13.87
N GLU A 111 1.05 22.55 -14.72
CA GLU A 111 0.07 23.31 -15.51
C GLU A 111 -0.72 22.37 -16.43
N VAL A 112 -0.04 21.47 -17.15
CA VAL A 112 -0.72 20.49 -18.01
C VAL A 112 -1.63 19.57 -17.20
N ALA A 113 -1.16 19.02 -16.08
CA ALA A 113 -1.99 18.20 -15.21
C ALA A 113 -3.23 18.95 -14.70
N TRP A 114 -3.05 20.22 -14.33
CA TRP A 114 -4.13 21.07 -13.81
C TRP A 114 -5.15 21.45 -14.89
N ASP A 115 -4.71 21.74 -16.10
CA ASP A 115 -5.58 22.02 -17.23
C ASP A 115 -6.45 20.81 -17.59
N LEU A 116 -5.93 19.58 -17.42
CA LEU A 116 -6.68 18.34 -17.63
C LEU A 116 -7.78 18.17 -16.58
N TYR A 117 -7.49 18.43 -15.30
CA TYR A 117 -8.52 18.40 -14.24
C TYR A 117 -9.60 19.47 -14.43
N GLN A 118 -9.27 20.61 -15.05
CA GLN A 118 -10.23 21.67 -15.36
C GLN A 118 -11.00 21.45 -16.67
N SER A 119 -10.64 20.44 -17.46
CA SER A 119 -11.25 20.21 -18.76
C SER A 119 -12.74 19.84 -18.63
N ALA A 120 -13.51 20.17 -19.67
CA ALA A 120 -14.94 19.92 -19.69
C ALA A 120 -15.23 18.41 -19.59
N GLY A 121 -16.09 18.02 -18.65
CA GLY A 121 -16.38 16.61 -18.33
C GLY A 121 -15.62 16.06 -17.13
N VAL A 122 -14.58 16.75 -16.66
CA VAL A 122 -13.81 16.39 -15.45
C VAL A 122 -14.03 17.41 -14.33
N ARG A 123 -14.23 18.69 -14.70
CA ARG A 123 -14.32 19.82 -13.76
C ARG A 123 -15.35 19.68 -12.63
N ASP A 124 -16.48 19.01 -12.87
CA ASP A 124 -17.53 18.86 -11.85
C ASP A 124 -17.25 17.68 -10.90
N GLU A 125 -16.31 16.80 -11.23
CA GLU A 125 -15.90 15.66 -10.38
C GLU A 125 -14.76 16.01 -9.41
N PHE A 126 -13.94 17.01 -9.76
CA PHE A 126 -12.71 17.33 -9.03
C PHE A 126 -12.70 18.78 -8.57
N TRP A 127 -12.31 18.97 -7.32
CA TRP A 127 -11.70 20.22 -6.89
C TRP A 127 -10.19 20.12 -7.05
N GLY A 128 -9.53 21.25 -7.35
CA GLY A 128 -8.09 21.33 -7.23
C GLY A 128 -7.55 22.76 -7.19
N LEU A 129 -6.25 22.83 -6.94
CA LEU A 129 -5.48 24.06 -6.82
C LEU A 129 -4.06 23.79 -7.28
N GLN A 130 -3.58 24.56 -8.24
CA GLN A 130 -2.16 24.55 -8.61
C GLN A 130 -1.40 25.62 -7.83
N ASP A 131 -0.27 25.22 -7.24
CA ASP A 131 0.73 26.11 -6.63
C ASP A 131 2.12 25.72 -7.13
N GLN A 132 2.67 26.52 -8.06
CA GLN A 132 3.95 26.26 -8.72
C GLN A 132 4.02 24.86 -9.33
N THR A 133 4.87 23.99 -8.78
CA THR A 133 5.07 22.60 -9.22
C THR A 133 4.09 21.62 -8.58
N LYS A 134 3.19 22.09 -7.71
CA LYS A 134 2.25 21.25 -6.99
C LYS A 134 0.84 21.41 -7.54
N VAL A 135 0.14 20.28 -7.63
CA VAL A 135 -1.30 20.22 -7.88
C VAL A 135 -1.93 19.53 -6.69
N HIS A 136 -2.78 20.27 -5.98
CA HIS A 136 -3.71 19.72 -5.01
C HIS A 136 -4.97 19.29 -5.75
N VAL A 137 -5.46 18.10 -5.45
CA VAL A 137 -6.66 17.54 -6.07
C VAL A 137 -7.50 16.84 -5.02
N VAL A 138 -8.82 16.98 -5.11
CA VAL A 138 -9.79 16.25 -4.30
C VAL A 138 -10.95 15.84 -5.20
N ARG A 139 -11.32 14.56 -5.14
CA ARG A 139 -12.49 13.97 -5.76
C ARG A 139 -13.49 13.57 -4.68
N GLY A 140 -14.75 13.91 -4.89
CA GLY A 140 -15.84 13.59 -3.96
C GLY A 140 -16.63 14.82 -3.54
N ASP A 141 -17.83 14.58 -3.01
CA ASP A 141 -18.79 15.60 -2.58
C ASP A 141 -19.29 15.37 -1.14
N THR A 142 -18.75 14.38 -0.43
CA THR A 142 -19.10 14.13 0.96
C THR A 142 -18.42 15.12 1.92
N PRO A 143 -18.86 15.17 3.21
CA PRO A 143 -18.16 15.96 4.22
C PRO A 143 -16.67 15.60 4.39
N TRP A 144 -16.27 14.38 4.02
CA TRP A 144 -14.86 13.99 4.02
C TRP A 144 -14.09 14.79 2.96
N ALA A 145 -14.58 14.81 1.72
CA ALA A 145 -13.97 15.54 0.62
C ALA A 145 -13.91 17.06 0.90
N GLU A 146 -14.98 17.62 1.47
CA GLU A 146 -15.01 19.03 1.91
C GLU A 146 -13.95 19.34 2.98
N ALA A 147 -13.77 18.45 3.95
CA ALA A 147 -12.77 18.61 5.00
C ALA A 147 -11.34 18.54 4.44
N VAL A 148 -11.05 17.54 3.60
CA VAL A 148 -9.74 17.39 2.94
C VAL A 148 -9.41 18.61 2.09
N ARG A 149 -10.38 19.08 1.29
CA ARG A 149 -10.25 20.32 0.51
C ARG A 149 -9.89 21.51 1.40
N SER A 150 -10.65 21.74 2.48
CA SER A 150 -10.42 22.87 3.38
C SER A 150 -9.03 22.82 4.03
N GLN A 151 -8.53 21.62 4.34
CA GLN A 151 -7.19 21.43 4.92
C GLN A 151 -6.07 21.66 3.90
N LEU A 152 -6.25 21.23 2.66
CA LEU A 152 -5.31 21.54 1.57
C LEU A 152 -5.28 23.04 1.26
N GLU A 153 -6.44 23.71 1.21
CA GLU A 153 -6.54 25.15 0.97
C GLU A 153 -5.89 25.98 2.11
N SER A 154 -6.05 25.55 3.36
CA SER A 154 -5.55 26.28 4.53
C SER A 154 -4.11 25.89 4.94
N GLY A 155 -3.56 24.82 4.35
CA GLY A 155 -2.28 24.24 4.75
C GLY A 155 -2.29 23.58 6.14
N GLN A 156 -3.48 23.31 6.70
CA GLN A 156 -3.66 22.67 8.01
C GLN A 156 -3.52 21.15 7.88
N LEU A 157 -2.31 20.71 7.54
CA LEU A 157 -1.94 19.31 7.41
C LEU A 157 -1.13 18.85 8.62
N VAL A 158 -1.19 17.55 8.92
CA VAL A 158 -0.51 16.93 10.05
C VAL A 158 0.56 15.95 9.58
N PRO A 159 1.71 15.85 10.27
CA PRO A 159 2.70 14.81 9.98
C PRO A 159 2.08 13.41 10.09
N PHE A 160 2.45 12.50 9.19
CA PHE A 160 1.92 11.14 9.20
C PHE A 160 2.19 10.40 10.52
N THR A 161 3.37 10.60 11.11
CA THR A 161 3.75 10.03 12.41
C THR A 161 2.84 10.46 13.55
N ASP A 162 2.26 11.66 13.46
CA ASP A 162 1.33 12.20 14.45
C ASP A 162 -0.13 11.81 14.15
N HIS A 163 -0.47 11.65 12.86
CA HIS A 163 -1.81 11.26 12.41
C HIS A 163 -2.15 9.82 12.81
N ASP A 164 -1.27 8.87 12.48
CA ASP A 164 -1.46 7.45 12.81
C ASP A 164 -0.13 6.78 13.21
N PRO A 165 0.24 6.86 14.51
CA PRO A 165 1.45 6.21 15.03
C PRO A 165 1.44 4.68 14.87
N VAL A 166 0.26 4.06 14.84
CA VAL A 166 0.15 2.60 14.71
C VAL A 166 0.43 2.18 13.26
N ALA A 167 -0.11 2.94 12.30
CA ALA A 167 0.21 2.79 10.88
C ALA A 167 1.71 3.03 10.61
N TRP A 168 2.28 4.05 11.24
CA TRP A 168 3.72 4.33 11.16
C TRP A 168 4.55 3.11 11.57
N ASN A 169 4.27 2.54 12.76
CA ASN A 169 4.98 1.35 13.23
C ASN A 169 4.81 0.15 12.29
N LEU A 170 3.67 0.03 11.63
CA LEU A 170 3.45 -1.05 10.65
C LEU A 170 4.26 -0.81 9.36
N ILE A 171 4.34 0.43 8.87
CA ILE A 171 5.16 0.80 7.71
C ILE A 171 6.65 0.61 8.00
N THR A 172 7.13 0.93 9.19
CA THR A 172 8.54 0.70 9.55
C THR A 172 8.91 -0.79 9.63
N ASN A 173 7.93 -1.69 9.64
CA ASN A 173 8.13 -3.14 9.53
C ASN A 173 8.19 -3.67 8.08
N LEU A 174 8.05 -2.81 7.07
CA LEU A 174 8.32 -3.19 5.67
C LEU A 174 9.78 -3.64 5.46
N PRO A 175 10.12 -4.24 4.30
CA PRO A 175 11.46 -4.74 4.08
C PRO A 175 12.57 -3.69 4.23
N LYS A 176 13.65 -4.08 4.90
CA LYS A 176 14.97 -3.52 4.63
C LYS A 176 15.45 -4.08 3.30
N SER A 177 15.50 -3.21 2.29
CA SER A 177 15.79 -3.59 0.92
C SER A 177 16.96 -2.78 0.37
N ASP A 178 17.78 -3.44 -0.45
CA ASP A 178 18.75 -2.78 -1.34
C ASP A 178 18.05 -2.19 -2.58
N SER A 179 16.84 -2.67 -2.90
CA SER A 179 16.00 -2.07 -3.93
C SER A 179 15.47 -0.73 -3.48
N ARG A 180 15.34 0.19 -4.44
CA ARG A 180 14.86 1.53 -4.15
C ARG A 180 13.37 1.49 -3.78
N PRO A 181 12.96 2.06 -2.63
CA PRO A 181 11.56 2.22 -2.31
C PRO A 181 10.95 3.30 -3.20
N LEU A 182 9.79 3.00 -3.79
CA LEU A 182 9.08 3.88 -4.70
C LEU A 182 7.89 4.54 -4.01
N ALA A 183 7.11 3.72 -3.33
CA ALA A 183 5.90 4.12 -2.62
C ALA A 183 5.74 3.32 -1.35
N VAL A 184 5.10 3.92 -0.36
CA VAL A 184 4.61 3.23 0.85
C VAL A 184 3.24 3.76 1.20
N GLY A 185 2.46 2.98 1.92
CA GLY A 185 1.13 3.40 2.32
C GLY A 185 0.50 2.46 3.31
N ILE A 186 -0.69 2.82 3.75
CA ILE A 186 -1.56 1.98 4.56
C ILE A 186 -2.96 1.98 3.96
N MET A 187 -3.68 0.89 4.13
CA MET A 187 -5.10 0.77 3.81
C MET A 187 -5.81 -0.04 4.88
N THR A 188 -7.05 0.34 5.16
CA THR A 188 -7.99 -0.50 5.90
C THR A 188 -8.42 -1.67 5.01
N LEU A 189 -8.68 -2.83 5.61
CA LEU A 189 -9.17 -4.01 4.90
C LEU A 189 -10.70 -4.09 4.95
N GLU A 190 -11.37 -3.02 4.54
CA GLU A 190 -12.82 -3.04 4.35
C GLU A 190 -13.18 -3.74 3.03
N ASP A 191 -14.22 -4.57 3.03
CA ASP A 191 -14.59 -5.42 1.89
C ASP A 191 -14.86 -4.63 0.60
N GLU A 192 -15.36 -3.39 0.72
CA GLU A 192 -15.62 -2.48 -0.40
C GLU A 192 -14.32 -1.93 -0.99
N LEU A 193 -13.40 -1.45 -0.15
CA LEU A 193 -12.10 -0.91 -0.55
C LEU A 193 -11.23 -1.97 -1.26
N ILE A 194 -11.22 -3.21 -0.75
CA ILE A 194 -10.47 -4.31 -1.36
C ILE A 194 -11.05 -4.69 -2.73
N GLN A 195 -12.37 -4.75 -2.84
CA GLN A 195 -13.03 -5.12 -4.11
C GLN A 195 -12.78 -4.08 -5.19
N GLU A 196 -12.83 -2.80 -4.85
CA GLU A 196 -12.60 -1.71 -5.79
C GLU A 196 -11.13 -1.61 -6.22
N LEU A 197 -10.18 -1.78 -5.29
CA LEU A 197 -8.76 -1.80 -5.67
C LEU A 197 -8.41 -3.00 -6.58
N ALA A 198 -9.04 -4.16 -6.34
CA ALA A 198 -8.89 -5.32 -7.20
C ALA A 198 -9.55 -5.12 -8.58
N SER A 199 -10.65 -4.37 -8.67
CA SER A 199 -11.33 -4.07 -9.93
C SER A 199 -10.51 -3.06 -10.76
N GLN A 200 -10.01 -1.99 -10.13
CA GLN A 200 -9.26 -0.91 -10.78
C GLN A 200 -7.82 -1.30 -11.11
N GLY A 201 -7.16 -2.09 -10.27
CA GLY A 201 -5.78 -2.52 -10.49
C GLY A 201 -5.64 -3.70 -11.45
N GLY A 202 -6.74 -4.32 -11.88
CA GLY A 202 -6.73 -5.56 -12.67
C GLY A 202 -6.13 -6.78 -11.94
N ILE A 203 -5.62 -6.59 -10.72
CA ILE A 203 -5.02 -7.63 -9.88
C ILE A 203 -6.17 -8.36 -9.19
N ARG A 204 -6.42 -9.58 -9.65
CA ARG A 204 -7.30 -10.49 -8.93
C ARG A 204 -6.56 -10.93 -7.66
N LEU A 205 -6.90 -10.31 -6.52
CA LEU A 205 -6.45 -10.69 -5.17
C LEU A 205 -7.03 -12.07 -4.77
N PHE A 206 -6.70 -13.11 -5.53
CA PHE A 206 -7.30 -14.43 -5.39
C PHE A 206 -6.84 -15.09 -4.09
N GLY A 207 -7.80 -15.27 -3.17
CA GLY A 207 -7.61 -16.02 -1.93
C GLY A 207 -6.84 -15.31 -0.83
N LEU A 208 -6.23 -14.14 -1.09
CA LEU A 208 -5.63 -13.30 -0.05
C LEU A 208 -6.70 -12.77 0.92
N ASN A 209 -7.91 -12.44 0.44
CA ASN A 209 -9.04 -12.10 1.31
C ASN A 209 -9.37 -13.25 2.27
N THR A 210 -9.28 -14.49 1.82
CA THR A 210 -9.44 -15.67 2.69
C THR A 210 -8.32 -15.75 3.73
N VAL A 211 -7.08 -15.42 3.36
CA VAL A 211 -5.95 -15.40 4.32
C VAL A 211 -6.12 -14.27 5.35
N PHE A 212 -6.43 -13.05 4.91
CA PHE A 212 -6.59 -11.87 5.76
C PHE A 212 -7.82 -11.96 6.68
N SER A 213 -8.97 -12.41 6.17
CA SER A 213 -10.17 -12.67 6.99
C SER A 213 -9.93 -13.73 8.06
N LEU A 214 -9.19 -14.80 7.74
CA LEU A 214 -8.92 -15.88 8.67
C LEU A 214 -7.98 -15.48 9.81
N ILE A 215 -7.07 -14.52 9.58
CA ILE A 215 -6.11 -14.09 10.60
C ILE A 215 -6.48 -12.76 11.26
N LYS A 216 -7.69 -12.23 11.00
CA LYS A 216 -8.24 -11.00 11.61
C LYS A 216 -7.24 -9.83 11.52
N VAL A 217 -7.12 -9.29 10.30
CA VAL A 217 -6.33 -8.10 10.01
C VAL A 217 -7.28 -6.93 9.80
N ASP A 218 -7.00 -5.80 10.46
CA ASP A 218 -7.77 -4.57 10.29
C ASP A 218 -7.11 -3.64 9.25
N ASN A 219 -5.78 -3.53 9.28
CA ASN A 219 -4.99 -2.67 8.39
C ASN A 219 -3.83 -3.41 7.72
N VAL A 220 -3.47 -2.98 6.52
CA VAL A 220 -2.30 -3.45 5.76
C VAL A 220 -1.44 -2.26 5.39
N ALA A 221 -0.19 -2.27 5.81
CA ALA A 221 0.82 -1.41 5.21
C ALA A 221 1.39 -2.08 3.97
N PHE A 222 1.77 -1.27 2.98
CA PHE A 222 2.41 -1.75 1.76
C PHE A 222 3.59 -0.89 1.38
N GLY A 223 4.55 -1.49 0.67
CA GLY A 223 5.69 -0.82 0.06
C GLY A 223 5.97 -1.38 -1.32
N ALA A 224 6.22 -0.50 -2.29
CA ALA A 224 6.64 -0.86 -3.64
C ALA A 224 8.12 -0.54 -3.83
N TYR A 225 8.86 -1.46 -4.46
CA TYR A 225 10.31 -1.40 -4.63
C TYR A 225 10.66 -1.74 -6.08
N ALA A 226 11.64 -1.04 -6.64
CA ALA A 226 12.19 -1.39 -7.95
C ALA A 226 13.67 -1.01 -8.05
N ASP A 227 14.41 -1.73 -8.89
CA ASP A 227 15.83 -1.45 -9.16
C ASP A 227 16.00 -0.49 -10.37
N SER A 228 15.04 -0.49 -11.31
CA SER A 228 15.02 0.31 -12.54
C SER A 228 14.24 1.62 -12.42
N ASP A 229 14.58 2.57 -13.30
CA ASP A 229 13.77 3.79 -13.46
C ASP A 229 12.36 3.41 -13.93
N LEU A 230 11.37 4.19 -13.50
CA LEU A 230 9.96 3.83 -13.61
C LEU A 230 9.25 4.69 -14.65
N THR A 231 8.49 4.05 -15.53
CA THR A 231 7.43 4.70 -16.32
C THR A 231 6.11 4.09 -15.90
N VAL A 232 5.18 4.91 -15.43
CA VAL A 232 3.84 4.48 -15.01
C VAL A 232 2.90 4.57 -16.22
N PRO A 233 2.43 3.44 -16.77
CA PRO A 233 1.51 3.42 -17.92
C PRO A 233 0.10 3.88 -17.53
N ALA A 234 -0.75 4.12 -18.54
CA ALA A 234 -2.16 4.49 -18.34
C ALA A 234 -2.97 3.42 -17.59
N SER A 235 -2.64 2.14 -17.79
CA SER A 235 -3.22 1.00 -17.06
C SER A 235 -2.12 0.22 -16.34
N ILE A 236 -2.33 -0.10 -15.06
CA ILE A 236 -1.44 -1.01 -14.31
C ILE A 236 -2.03 -2.41 -14.42
N GLY A 237 -1.20 -3.38 -14.81
CA GLY A 237 -1.54 -4.80 -14.86
C GLY A 237 -0.28 -5.64 -14.72
N ASP A 238 -0.39 -6.96 -14.89
CA ASP A 238 0.73 -7.89 -14.70
C ASP A 238 1.96 -7.54 -15.55
N GLU A 239 1.75 -7.05 -16.78
CA GLU A 239 2.81 -6.61 -17.69
C GLU A 239 3.65 -5.47 -17.09
N PHE A 240 3.03 -4.52 -16.40
CA PHE A 240 3.75 -3.43 -15.74
C PHE A 240 4.71 -3.96 -14.66
N PHE A 241 4.27 -4.90 -13.83
CA PHE A 241 5.15 -5.48 -12.80
C PHE A 241 6.35 -6.21 -13.42
N GLN A 242 6.15 -6.87 -14.57
CA GLN A 242 7.21 -7.56 -15.30
C GLN A 242 8.19 -6.59 -15.95
N GLU A 243 7.69 -5.61 -16.71
CA GLU A 243 8.53 -4.67 -17.46
C GLU A 243 9.25 -3.68 -16.55
N ALA A 244 8.56 -3.18 -15.51
CA ALA A 244 9.12 -2.22 -14.58
C ALA A 244 9.96 -2.87 -13.47
N GLY A 245 9.93 -4.20 -13.33
CA GLY A 245 10.64 -4.92 -12.27
C GLY A 245 10.20 -4.49 -10.87
N VAL A 246 8.91 -4.16 -10.70
CA VAL A 246 8.36 -3.68 -9.43
C VAL A 246 7.97 -4.88 -8.57
N GLY A 247 8.48 -4.91 -7.34
CA GLY A 247 8.03 -5.80 -6.29
C GLY A 247 7.26 -5.05 -5.22
N VAL A 248 6.16 -5.63 -4.74
CA VAL A 248 5.32 -5.05 -3.69
C VAL A 248 5.33 -5.97 -2.48
N VAL A 249 5.49 -5.39 -1.29
CA VAL A 249 5.33 -6.09 -0.02
C VAL A 249 4.19 -5.49 0.77
N PHE A 250 3.34 -6.37 1.27
CA PHE A 250 2.30 -6.07 2.23
C PHE A 250 2.70 -6.62 3.59
N VAL A 251 2.50 -5.82 4.64
CA VAL A 251 2.65 -6.24 6.03
C VAL A 251 1.38 -5.91 6.81
N SER A 252 0.95 -6.88 7.60
CA SER A 252 -0.25 -6.76 8.43
C SER A 252 -0.01 -7.34 9.81
N LYS A 253 -0.68 -6.78 10.81
CA LYS A 253 -0.72 -7.35 12.15
C LYS A 253 -2.00 -8.18 12.31
N SER A 254 -1.83 -9.45 12.61
CA SER A 254 -2.94 -10.32 13.01
C SER A 254 -3.40 -9.99 14.44
N GLY A 255 -4.71 -10.02 14.66
CA GLY A 255 -5.28 -10.02 16.01
C GLY A 255 -4.98 -11.30 16.81
N TYR A 256 -4.36 -12.31 16.21
CA TYR A 256 -3.96 -13.55 16.86
C TYR A 256 -2.49 -13.57 17.28
N PRO A 257 -2.16 -14.30 18.37
CA PRO A 257 -0.77 -14.61 18.72
C PRO A 257 -0.03 -15.32 17.59
N GLY A 258 1.28 -15.06 17.47
CA GLY A 258 2.08 -15.57 16.35
C GLY A 258 2.13 -17.09 16.17
N PHE A 259 2.02 -17.86 17.26
CA PHE A 259 1.93 -19.33 17.15
C PHE A 259 0.63 -19.77 16.44
N LEU A 260 -0.46 -19.04 16.66
CA LEU A 260 -1.75 -19.31 16.05
C LEU A 260 -1.75 -18.86 14.59
N VAL A 261 -1.16 -17.70 14.29
CA VAL A 261 -0.92 -17.25 12.91
C VAL A 261 -0.15 -18.31 12.10
N SER A 262 0.96 -18.81 12.66
CA SER A 262 1.78 -19.85 12.03
C SER A 262 1.00 -21.15 11.76
N TYR A 263 0.13 -21.53 12.69
CA TYR A 263 -0.75 -22.71 12.55
C TYR A 263 -1.80 -22.50 11.46
N LEU A 264 -2.49 -21.35 11.47
CA LEU A 264 -3.52 -21.00 10.49
C LEU A 264 -2.93 -20.92 9.08
N LEU A 265 -1.79 -20.24 8.91
CA LEU A 265 -1.10 -20.16 7.62
C LEU A 265 -0.74 -21.54 7.08
N ARG A 266 -0.24 -22.45 7.93
CA ARG A 266 0.05 -23.83 7.52
C ARG A 266 -1.20 -24.58 7.08
N SER A 267 -2.32 -24.39 7.78
CA SER A 267 -3.59 -25.04 7.45
C SER A 267 -4.18 -24.53 6.13
N VAL A 268 -4.14 -23.21 5.93
CA VAL A 268 -4.69 -22.55 4.75
C VAL A 268 -3.81 -22.77 3.53
N ALA A 269 -2.49 -22.67 3.68
CA ALA A 269 -1.52 -22.88 2.60
C ALA A 269 -1.77 -24.20 1.85
N ASN A 270 -1.99 -25.28 2.59
CA ASN A 270 -2.30 -26.59 2.00
C ASN A 270 -3.62 -26.61 1.23
N ARG A 271 -4.63 -25.82 1.64
CA ARG A 271 -5.94 -25.75 0.98
C ARG A 271 -5.90 -24.91 -0.30
N ILE A 272 -5.11 -23.84 -0.32
CA ILE A 272 -4.99 -22.93 -1.46
C ILE A 272 -3.80 -23.24 -2.37
N GLY A 273 -3.15 -24.40 -2.16
CA GLY A 273 -2.07 -24.89 -3.03
C GLY A 273 -0.78 -24.08 -2.93
N LEU A 274 -0.49 -23.47 -1.79
CA LEU A 274 0.81 -22.86 -1.52
C LEU A 274 1.81 -23.95 -1.16
N GLU A 275 2.91 -24.03 -1.89
CA GLU A 275 4.01 -24.93 -1.56
C GLU A 275 4.90 -24.34 -0.46
N THR A 276 5.70 -25.22 0.16
CA THR A 276 6.72 -24.77 1.12
C THR A 276 8.02 -24.62 0.37
N ILE A 277 8.63 -23.45 0.45
CA ILE A 277 9.97 -23.18 -0.08
C ILE A 277 10.91 -22.83 1.06
N GLU A 278 12.20 -23.09 0.86
CA GLU A 278 13.27 -22.63 1.75
C GLU A 278 13.77 -21.27 1.24
N ILE A 279 13.87 -20.28 2.12
CA ILE A 279 14.40 -18.95 1.85
C ILE A 279 15.40 -18.59 2.94
N GLY A 280 16.66 -18.36 2.59
CA GLY A 280 17.72 -18.16 3.59
C GLY A 280 17.83 -19.35 4.56
N ASP A 281 17.60 -19.12 5.84
CA ASP A 281 17.62 -20.11 6.93
C ASP A 281 16.21 -20.49 7.46
N THR A 282 15.16 -20.06 6.75
CA THR A 282 13.77 -20.26 7.15
C THR A 282 12.92 -20.80 5.99
N ASN A 283 11.70 -21.23 6.29
CA ASN A 283 10.72 -21.63 5.27
C ASN A 283 9.66 -20.56 5.07
N ALA A 284 9.21 -20.42 3.83
CA ALA A 284 8.08 -19.58 3.43
C ALA A 284 7.03 -20.39 2.65
N ARG A 285 5.91 -19.73 2.35
CA ARG A 285 4.85 -20.24 1.49
C ARG A 285 4.94 -19.57 0.15
N TYR A 286 4.81 -20.33 -0.93
CA TYR A 286 4.96 -19.79 -2.27
C TYR A 286 3.92 -20.34 -3.22
N ARG A 287 3.55 -19.50 -4.19
CA ARG A 287 2.81 -19.90 -5.39
C ARG A 287 3.03 -18.86 -6.48
N GLN A 288 3.05 -19.33 -7.71
CA GLN A 288 2.93 -18.47 -8.89
C GLN A 288 1.44 -18.23 -9.20
N LEU A 289 1.06 -16.97 -9.39
CA LEU A 289 -0.25 -16.54 -9.85
C LEU A 289 -0.06 -15.84 -11.18
N ASP A 290 -0.58 -16.46 -12.25
CA ASP A 290 -0.35 -16.04 -13.62
C ASP A 290 1.15 -15.83 -13.88
N ASN A 291 1.56 -14.57 -13.96
CA ASN A 291 2.89 -14.12 -14.32
C ASN A 291 3.68 -13.52 -13.14
N LEU A 292 3.12 -13.60 -11.93
CA LEU A 292 3.66 -13.04 -10.70
C LEU A 292 3.95 -14.13 -9.67
N HIS A 293 4.99 -13.90 -8.88
CA HIS A 293 5.45 -14.78 -7.82
C HIS A 293 5.03 -14.22 -6.47
N VAL A 294 4.28 -15.01 -5.70
CA VAL A 294 3.78 -14.62 -4.39
C VAL A 294 4.46 -15.44 -3.31
N VAL A 295 5.11 -14.77 -2.36
CA VAL A 295 5.73 -15.40 -1.18
C VAL A 295 5.07 -14.86 0.08
N LEU A 296 4.63 -15.75 0.97
CA LEU A 296 4.01 -15.42 2.25
C LEU A 296 4.83 -15.98 3.41
N LYS A 297 4.99 -15.16 4.45
CA LYS A 297 5.67 -15.56 5.68
C LYS A 297 5.19 -14.73 6.86
N ASN A 298 5.18 -15.30 8.05
CA ASN A 298 4.94 -14.56 9.28
C ASN A 298 6.17 -14.47 10.18
N ARG A 299 6.28 -13.36 10.92
CA ARG A 299 7.20 -13.13 12.04
C ARG A 299 6.35 -12.75 13.25
N GLY A 300 6.22 -13.66 14.21
CA GLY A 300 5.25 -13.48 15.29
C GLY A 300 3.83 -13.32 14.72
N SER A 301 3.13 -12.26 15.13
CA SER A 301 1.79 -11.89 14.67
C SER A 301 1.78 -11.05 13.39
N LEU A 302 2.95 -10.67 12.85
CA LEU A 302 3.05 -9.97 11.58
C LEU A 302 3.01 -10.97 10.43
N LEU A 303 2.13 -10.73 9.45
CA LEU A 303 2.08 -11.44 8.18
C LEU A 303 2.64 -10.56 7.07
N TYR A 304 3.56 -11.12 6.31
CA TYR A 304 4.17 -10.54 5.13
C TYR A 304 3.72 -11.29 3.88
N VAL A 305 3.41 -10.53 2.83
CA VAL A 305 3.12 -11.03 1.49
C VAL A 305 3.95 -10.21 0.51
N ALA A 306 4.85 -10.85 -0.22
CA ALA A 306 5.59 -10.23 -1.31
C ALA A 306 5.04 -10.73 -2.65
N VAL A 307 4.88 -9.81 -3.60
CA VAL A 307 4.48 -10.06 -4.98
C VAL A 307 5.52 -9.43 -5.89
N ALA A 308 6.11 -10.21 -6.80
CA ALA A 308 7.10 -9.70 -7.74
C ALA A 308 7.08 -10.48 -9.06
N ALA A 309 7.74 -9.94 -10.08
CA ALA A 309 7.88 -10.58 -11.40
C ALA A 309 8.78 -11.83 -11.40
N SER A 310 9.64 -11.99 -10.38
CA SER A 310 10.48 -13.18 -10.22
C SER A 310 10.35 -13.75 -8.80
N GLN A 311 10.51 -15.07 -8.67
CA GLN A 311 10.54 -15.72 -7.36
C GLN A 311 11.65 -15.16 -6.48
N SER A 312 12.86 -14.98 -7.03
CA SER A 312 14.01 -14.45 -6.30
C SER A 312 13.77 -13.05 -5.72
N ASP A 313 13.05 -12.19 -6.44
CA ASP A 313 12.73 -10.85 -5.95
C ASP A 313 11.73 -10.88 -4.81
N ALA A 314 10.68 -11.72 -4.93
CA ALA A 314 9.72 -11.91 -3.85
C ALA A 314 10.38 -12.51 -2.59
N GLU A 315 11.28 -13.47 -2.74
CA GLU A 315 12.05 -14.04 -1.63
C GLU A 315 12.97 -13.01 -0.97
N ARG A 316 13.71 -12.24 -1.77
CA ARG A 316 14.60 -11.15 -1.31
C ARG A 316 13.84 -10.13 -0.47
N LEU A 317 12.66 -9.72 -0.95
CA LEU A 317 11.78 -8.79 -0.25
C LEU A 317 11.28 -9.36 1.09
N ILE A 318 10.87 -10.64 1.13
CA ILE A 318 10.48 -11.29 2.39
C ILE A 318 11.67 -11.39 3.35
N LEU A 319 12.85 -11.81 2.89
CA LEU A 319 14.04 -11.89 3.74
C LEU A 319 14.42 -10.51 4.31
N GLY A 320 14.28 -9.44 3.52
CA GLY A 320 14.48 -8.07 3.97
C GLY A 320 13.48 -7.63 5.05
N ALA A 321 12.27 -8.20 5.08
CA ALA A 321 11.28 -7.91 6.12
C ALA A 321 11.47 -8.74 7.40
N LEU A 322 12.28 -9.80 7.34
CA LEU A 322 12.56 -10.69 8.47
C LEU A 322 13.90 -10.39 9.15
N SER A 323 14.74 -9.56 8.54
CA SER A 323 16.00 -9.13 9.13
C SER A 323 15.76 -8.13 10.26
N ASP A 324 16.54 -8.28 11.33
CA ASP A 324 16.61 -7.34 12.46
C ASP A 324 17.68 -6.26 12.22
#